data_AF-A0A2G9WWK1-F1
#
_entry.id   AF-A0A2G9WWK1-F1
#
_cell.length_a   1.000
_cell.length_b   1.000
_cell.length_c   1.000
_cell.angle_alpha   90.00
_cell.angle_beta   90.00
_cell.angle_gamma   90.00
#
_symmetry.space_group_name_H-M   'P 1'
#
loop_
_entity.id
_entity.type
_entity.pdbx_description
1 polymer ?
#
loop_
_entity_poly.entity_id
_entity_poly.type
_entity_poly.pdbx_seq_one_letter_code
_entity_poly.pdbx_strand_id
1 'polypeptide(L)' 'MTISSLPLLVRFLIRHAAIGFGVAVLFVGLLLAFNIGGIATLIFASSSAALALAVLTFSVGLTFSSVQMGFAVMFLRDDS' A
#
# COMPACT_ATOMS: atom_id res chain seq x y z
N MET A 1 -10.97 -18.66 8.81
CA MET A 1 -11.09 -17.43 9.61
C MET A 1 -11.60 -16.33 8.69
N THR A 2 -12.87 -15.96 8.80
CA THR A 2 -13.48 -14.92 7.96
C THR A 2 -13.23 -13.56 8.61
N ILE A 3 -13.11 -12.47 7.83
CA ILE A 3 -12.85 -11.12 8.36
C ILE A 3 -13.90 -10.71 9.43
N SER A 4 -15.10 -11.29 9.36
CA SER A 4 -16.19 -11.07 10.31
C SER A 4 -15.95 -11.62 11.72
N SER A 5 -15.06 -12.59 11.90
CA SER A 5 -14.77 -13.22 13.22
C SER A 5 -13.58 -12.59 13.95
N LEU A 6 -13.00 -11.51 13.42
CA LEU A 6 -11.80 -10.87 13.97
C LEU A 6 -12.14 -9.82 15.04
N PRO A 7 -11.23 -9.58 16.01
CA PRO A 7 -11.36 -8.48 16.95
C PRO A 7 -11.52 -7.13 16.23
N LEU A 8 -12.27 -6.21 16.84
CA LEU A 8 -12.64 -4.91 16.23
C LEU A 8 -11.42 -4.12 15.76
N LEU A 9 -10.35 -4.07 16.56
CA LEU A 9 -9.11 -3.35 16.23
C LEU A 9 -8.38 -3.98 15.04
N VAL A 10 -8.35 -5.31 14.94
CA VAL A 10 -7.72 -6.00 13.80
C VAL A 10 -8.48 -5.68 12.52
N ARG A 11 -9.81 -5.73 12.55
CA ARG A 11 -10.64 -5.34 11.40
C ARG A 11 -10.45 -3.87 11.02
N PHE A 12 -10.33 -2.99 12.01
CA PHE A 12 -10.06 -1.57 11.82
C PHE A 12 -8.71 -1.34 11.12
N LEU A 13 -7.64 -1.99 11.58
CA LEU A 13 -6.31 -1.88 10.99
C LEU A 13 -6.26 -2.46 9.58
N ILE A 14 -6.85 -3.63 9.34
CA ILE A 14 -6.90 -4.25 8.00
C ILE A 14 -7.59 -3.33 6.99
N ARG A 15 -8.68 -2.65 7.39
CA ARG A 15 -9.38 -1.71 6.51
C ARG A 15 -8.48 -0.53 6.11
N HIS A 16 -7.75 0.05 7.07
CA HIS A 16 -6.86 1.18 6.80
C HIS A 16 -5.58 0.76 6.05
N ALA A 17 -5.07 -0.43 6.33
CA ALA A 17 -3.99 -1.03 5.55
C ALA A 17 -4.41 -1.21 4.08
N ALA A 18 -5.60 -1.75 3.82
CA ALA A 18 -6.12 -1.92 2.47
C ALA A 18 -6.29 -0.57 1.73
N ILE A 19 -6.76 0.47 2.44
CA ILE A 19 -6.84 1.83 1.89
C ILE A 19 -5.44 2.35 1.53
N GLY A 20 -4.47 2.25 2.43
CA GLY A 20 -3.09 2.70 2.18
C GLY A 20 -2.42 1.94 1.04
N PHE A 21 -2.62 0.63 0.96
CA PHE A 21 -2.14 -0.18 -0.15
C PHE A 21 -2.77 0.23 -1.48
N GLY A 22 -4.08 0.51 -1.51
CA GLY A 22 -4.76 1.02 -2.70
C GLY A 22 -4.17 2.34 -3.20
N VAL A 23 -3.87 3.27 -2.28
CA VAL A 23 -3.19 4.54 -2.61
C VAL A 23 -1.78 4.29 -3.15
N ALA A 24 -1.03 3.36 -2.58
CA ALA A 24 0.31 2.99 -3.08
C ALA A 24 0.29 2.42 -4.49
N VAL A 25 -0.68 1.55 -4.83
CA VAL A 25 -0.82 1.02 -6.19
C VAL A 25 -1.06 2.15 -7.19
N LEU A 26 -1.92 3.11 -6.84
CA LEU A 26 -2.13 4.31 -7.66
C LEU A 26 -0.84 5.12 -7.81
N PHE A 27 -0.12 5.36 -6.71
CA PHE A 27 1.14 6.10 -6.72
C PHE A 27 2.21 5.43 -7.59
N VAL A 28 2.39 4.11 -7.47
CA VAL A 28 3.32 3.35 -8.33
C VAL A 28 2.87 3.40 -9.79
N GLY A 29 1.57 3.29 -10.06
CA GLY A 29 1.02 3.48 -11.40
C GLY A 29 1.40 4.83 -12.00
N LEU A 30 1.33 5.91 -11.22
CA LEU A 30 1.76 7.25 -11.63
C LEU A 30 3.29 7.33 -11.85
N LEU A 31 4.10 6.74 -10.96
CA LEU A 31 5.56 6.66 -11.13
C LEU A 31 5.95 6.02 -12.47
N LEU A 32 5.26 4.94 -12.84
CA LEU A 32 5.51 4.22 -14.08
C LEU A 32 4.97 4.99 -15.29
N ALA A 33 3.76 5.56 -15.19
CA ALA A 33 3.14 6.31 -16.27
C ALA A 33 3.96 7.55 -16.67
N PHE A 34 4.53 8.25 -15.70
CA PHE A 34 5.40 9.42 -15.95
C PHE A 34 6.87 9.07 -16.11
N ASN A 35 7.24 7.79 -16.01
CA ASN A 35 8.62 7.30 -16.05
C ASN A 35 9.57 8.11 -15.13
N ILE A 36 9.12 8.38 -13.91
CA ILE A 36 9.87 9.23 -12.97
C ILE A 36 11.23 8.60 -12.69
N GLY A 37 12.30 9.35 -12.92
CA GLY A 37 13.68 8.88 -12.75
C GLY A 37 14.07 7.69 -13.66
N GLY A 38 13.31 7.42 -14.72
CA GLY A 38 13.56 6.30 -15.64
C GLY A 38 13.13 4.93 -15.11
N ILE A 39 12.39 4.86 -13.99
CA ILE A 39 12.06 3.59 -13.32
C ILE A 39 11.25 2.65 -14.22
N ALA A 40 10.30 3.17 -15.01
CA ALA A 40 9.50 2.33 -15.90
C ALA A 40 10.40 1.66 -16.94
N THR A 41 11.31 2.42 -17.55
CA THR A 41 12.29 1.90 -18.50
C THR A 41 13.16 0.81 -17.87
N LEU A 42 13.66 1.03 -16.65
CA LEU A 42 14.49 0.06 -15.93
C LEU A 42 13.74 -1.24 -15.64
N ILE A 43 12.48 -1.15 -15.20
CA ILE A 43 11.66 -2.33 -14.87
C ILE A 43 11.35 -3.13 -16.14
N PHE A 44 10.90 -2.48 -17.21
CA PHE A 44 10.47 -3.17 -18.43
C PHE A 44 11.64 -3.67 -19.29
N ALA A 45 12.86 -3.16 -19.09
CA ALA A 45 14.07 -3.72 -19.70
C ALA A 45 14.61 -4.96 -18.96
N SER A 46 14.17 -5.22 -17.74
CA SER A 46 14.62 -6.35 -16.93
C SER A 46 13.97 -7.67 -17.37
N SER A 47 14.74 -8.76 -17.39
CA SER A 47 14.22 -10.12 -17.54
C SER A 47 13.27 -10.55 -16.42
N SER A 48 13.29 -9.83 -15.29
CA SER A 48 12.47 -10.06 -14.10
C SER A 48 11.47 -8.92 -13.84
N ALA A 49 10.96 -8.27 -14.89
CA ALA A 49 10.04 -7.12 -14.80
C ALA A 49 8.88 -7.34 -13.81
N ALA A 50 8.26 -8.53 -13.83
CA ALA A 50 7.16 -8.87 -12.92
C ALA A 50 7.59 -8.87 -11.44
N LEU A 51 8.77 -9.42 -11.14
CA LEU A 51 9.32 -9.42 -9.78
C LEU A 51 9.68 -8.00 -9.34
N ALA A 52 10.33 -7.22 -10.21
CA ALA A 52 10.68 -5.83 -9.93
C ALA A 52 9.43 -4.99 -9.63
N LEU A 53 8.37 -5.15 -10.42
CA LEU A 53 7.09 -4.49 -10.20
C LEU A 53 6.43 -4.94 -8.89
N ALA A 54 6.46 -6.23 -8.59
CA ALA A 54 5.90 -6.78 -7.35
C ALA A 54 6.64 -6.24 -6.11
N VAL A 55 7.98 -6.24 -6.13
CA VAL A 55 8.80 -5.72 -5.02
C VAL A 55 8.58 -4.23 -4.84
N LEU A 56 8.64 -3.44 -5.91
CA LEU A 56 8.39 -1.99 -5.83
C LEU A 56 7.00 -1.69 -5.25
N THR A 57 5.96 -2.33 -5.81
CA THR A 57 4.57 -2.09 -5.40
C THR A 57 4.34 -2.56 -3.97
N PHE A 58 4.89 -3.70 -3.58
CA PHE A 58 4.74 -4.21 -2.22
C PHE A 58 5.48 -3.37 -1.19
N SER A 59 6.73 -2.97 -1.46
CA SER A 59 7.51 -2.10 -0.56
C SER A 59 6.82 -0.77 -0.33
N VAL A 60 6.41 -0.08 -1.41
CA VAL A 60 5.65 1.18 -1.29
C VAL A 60 4.29 0.96 -0.65
N GLY A 61 3.63 -0.16 -0.99
CA GLY A 61 2.38 -0.61 -0.41
C GLY A 61 2.44 -0.73 1.10
N LEU A 62 3.46 -1.38 1.64
CA LEU A 62 3.68 -1.50 3.08
C LEU A 62 3.91 -0.13 3.73
N THR A 63 4.71 0.76 3.10
CA THR A 63 4.96 2.10 3.61
C THR A 63 3.67 2.91 3.74
N PHE A 64 2.85 2.98 2.69
CA PHE A 64 1.59 3.74 2.73
C PHE A 64 0.56 3.09 3.66
N SER A 65 0.48 1.76 3.68
CA SER A 65 -0.38 1.04 4.62
C SER A 65 -0.02 1.35 6.07
N SER A 66 1.27 1.39 6.40
CA SER A 66 1.77 1.75 7.73
C SER A 66 1.36 3.16 8.12
N VAL A 67 1.57 4.14 7.24
CA VAL A 67 1.16 5.54 7.47
C VAL A 67 -0.35 5.66 7.65
N GLN A 68 -1.15 4.99 6.82
CA GLN A 68 -2.62 5.05 6.94
C GLN A 68 -3.15 4.40 8.22
N MET A 69 -2.54 3.29 8.66
CA MET A 69 -2.86 2.69 9.95
C MET A 69 -2.48 3.63 11.11
N GLY A 70 -1.29 4.23 11.08
CA GLY A 70 -0.85 5.20 12.08
C GLY A 70 -1.77 6.43 12.15
N PHE A 71 -2.12 6.99 10.99
CA PHE A 71 -3.08 8.08 10.87
C PHE A 71 -4.44 7.70 11.49
N ALA A 72 -4.97 6.51 11.16
CA ALA A 72 -6.24 6.04 11.67
C ALA A 72 -6.25 5.89 13.20
N VAL A 73 -5.15 5.40 13.78
CA VAL A 73 -4.99 5.30 15.24
C VAL A 73 -4.89 6.68 15.88
N MET A 74 -4.12 7.61 15.31
CA MET A 74 -3.98 8.98 15.84
C MET A 74 -5.28 9.78 15.80
N PHE A 75 -6.16 9.50 14.83
CA PHE A 75 -7.47 10.13 14.68
C PHE A 75 -8.62 9.33 15.30
N LEU A 76 -8.32 8.24 16.01
CA LEU A 76 -9.34 7.49 16.73
C LEU A 76 -9.85 8.37 17.88
N ARG A 77 -11.08 8.87 17.76
CA ARG A 77 -11.75 9.60 18.85
C ARG A 77 -12.21 8.60 19.90
N ASP A 78 -12.03 8.98 21.17
CA ASP A 78 -12.70 8.31 22.26
C ASP A 78 -14.18 8.72 22.22
N ASP A 79 -15.05 7.74 22.01
CA ASP A 79 -16.50 7.95 22.11
C ASP A 79 -16.84 8.04 23.61
N SER A 80 -16.68 9.24 24.20
CA SER A 80 -17.16 9.59 25.55
C SER A 80 -18.64 9.96 25.53
#